data_AF-A0A7W2Y953-F1
#
_entry.id   AF-A0A7W2Y953-F1
#
_cell.length_a   1.000
_cell.length_b   1.000
_cell.length_c   1.000
_cell.angle_alpha   90.00
_cell.angle_beta   90.00
_cell.angle_gamma   90.00
#
_symmetry.space_group_name_H-M   'P 1'
#
loop_
_entity.id
_entity.type
_entity.pdbx_description
1 polymer ?
#
loop_
_entity_poly.entity_id
_entity_poly.type
_entity_poly.pdbx_seq_one_letter_code
_entity_poly.pdbx_strand_id
1 'polypeptide(L)'
;MSKLQLGVLTVWIAFTLSAFGYLIKDRLVEFDENNKLVGVEYQELSSYLLPFAKPANITGQKTLLHFSTASCKCQQYSEKHIKDLNKLAGANDFLIKNVVINEHNVIPSTPSVALIDELGEVVYFGPYGQGLACSQTSGYAQTMLNNYLKGYAANLVVKEAKGCYCNV
;
A
#
# COMPACT_ATOMS: atom_id res chain seq x y z
N MET A 1 35.36 11.85 32.36
CA MET A 1 34.96 10.47 32.02
C MET A 1 36.19 9.58 32.07
N SER A 2 36.10 8.43 32.74
CA SER A 2 37.17 7.42 32.73
C SER A 2 37.28 6.75 31.36
N LYS A 3 38.48 6.28 30.97
CA LYS A 3 38.70 5.50 29.74
C LYS A 3 37.77 4.29 29.65
N LEU A 4 37.44 3.68 30.79
CA LEU A 4 36.48 2.57 30.89
C LEU A 4 35.06 2.99 30.48
N GLN A 5 34.60 4.15 30.95
CA GLN A 5 33.27 4.68 30.62
C GLN A 5 33.15 5.01 29.12
N LEU A 6 34.22 5.56 28.54
CA LEU A 6 34.27 5.83 27.10
C LEU A 6 34.24 4.54 26.27
N GLY A 7 34.94 3.49 26.72
CA GLY A 7 34.90 2.17 26.08
C GLY A 7 33.51 1.55 26.10
N VAL A 8 32.85 1.54 27.27
CA VAL A 8 31.48 1.01 27.43
C VAL A 8 30.49 1.77 26.54
N LEU A 9 30.56 3.11 26.53
CA LEU A 9 29.70 3.93 25.69
C LEU A 9 29.88 3.62 24.20
N THR A 10 31.13 3.46 23.75
CA THR A 10 31.45 3.18 22.35
C THR A 10 30.90 1.81 21.93
N VAL A 11 31.08 0.78 22.75
CA VAL A 11 30.53 -0.56 22.50
C VAL A 11 29.00 -0.53 22.45
N TRP A 12 28.35 0.19 23.37
CA TRP A 12 26.90 0.33 23.39
C TRP A 12 26.36 1.04 22.14
N ILE A 13 27.01 2.12 21.69
CA ILE A 13 26.63 2.81 20.44
C ILE A 13 26.80 1.88 19.23
N ALA A 14 27.93 1.18 19.13
CA ALA A 14 28.16 0.26 18.02
C ALA A 14 27.13 -0.88 17.99
N PHE A 15 26.79 -1.44 19.15
CA PHE A 15 25.78 -2.49 19.27
C PHE A 15 24.38 -1.98 18.88
N THR A 16 23.96 -0.81 19.38
CA THR A 16 22.65 -0.23 19.08
C THR A 16 22.51 0.12 17.60
N LEU A 17 23.53 0.73 16.98
CA LEU A 17 23.53 1.01 15.54
C LEU A 17 23.45 -0.28 14.71
N SER A 18 24.20 -1.32 15.09
CA SER A 18 24.18 -2.61 14.40
C SER A 18 22.83 -3.30 14.51
N ALA A 19 22.24 -3.34 15.71
CA ALA A 19 20.93 -3.93 15.94
C ALA A 19 19.83 -3.15 15.21
N PHE A 20 19.88 -1.82 15.22
CA PHE A 20 18.93 -0.97 14.50
C PHE A 20 19.03 -1.17 12.98
N GLY A 21 20.25 -1.22 12.43
CA GLY A 21 20.48 -1.49 11.01
C GLY A 21 19.94 -2.86 10.59
N TYR A 22 20.18 -3.90 11.39
CA TYR A 22 19.64 -5.23 11.15
C TYR A 22 18.11 -5.25 11.13
N LEU A 23 17.46 -4.57 12.08
CA LEU A 23 16.00 -4.54 12.19
C LEU A 23 15.30 -3.76 11.06
N ILE A 24 16.00 -2.80 10.44
CA ILE A 24 15.45 -1.96 9.37
C ILE A 24 15.65 -2.57 7.98
N LYS A 25 16.73 -3.33 7.79
CA LYS A 25 17.15 -3.82 6.47
C LYS A 25 16.05 -4.55 5.70
N ASP A 26 15.26 -5.37 6.38
CA ASP A 26 14.23 -6.20 5.75
C ASP A 26 12.83 -5.55 5.77
N ARG A 27 12.71 -4.30 6.23
CA ARG A 27 11.40 -3.64 6.44
C ARG A 27 11.11 -2.47 5.50
N LEU A 28 12.07 -2.08 4.67
CA LEU A 28 11.92 -0.96 3.74
C LEU A 28 12.32 -1.39 2.33
N VAL A 29 11.35 -1.93 1.59
CA VAL A 29 11.50 -2.38 0.21
C VAL A 29 10.75 -1.44 -0.74
N GLU A 30 11.11 -1.48 -2.02
CA GLU A 30 10.37 -0.79 -3.08
C GLU A 30 9.00 -1.43 -3.25
N PHE A 31 7.98 -0.62 -3.50
CA PHE A 31 6.63 -1.10 -3.80
C PHE A 31 6.58 -1.89 -5.11
N ASP A 32 7.31 -1.41 -6.13
CA ASP A 32 7.44 -2.05 -7.44
C ASP A 32 8.87 -2.54 -7.71
N GLU A 33 9.41 -3.41 -6.85
CA GLU A 33 10.78 -3.92 -6.96
C GLU A 33 11.07 -4.60 -8.31
N ASN A 34 10.06 -5.27 -8.88
CA ASN A 34 10.17 -6.02 -10.13
C ASN A 34 9.71 -5.21 -11.37
N ASN A 35 9.46 -3.91 -11.24
CA ASN A 35 9.06 -3.02 -12.34
C ASN A 35 7.80 -3.47 -13.10
N LYS A 36 6.85 -4.12 -12.41
CA LYS A 36 5.59 -4.63 -12.99
C LYS A 36 4.67 -3.50 -13.47
N LEU A 37 4.84 -2.28 -12.98
CA LEU A 37 4.03 -1.12 -13.34
C LEU A 37 4.72 -0.20 -14.35
N VAL A 38 5.92 -0.54 -14.84
CA VAL A 38 6.60 0.26 -15.86
C VAL A 38 5.76 0.26 -17.14
N GLY A 39 5.40 1.45 -17.62
CA GLY A 39 4.53 1.65 -18.77
C GLY A 39 3.03 1.38 -18.52
N VAL A 40 2.66 0.84 -17.35
CA VAL A 40 1.26 0.58 -17.00
C VAL A 40 0.64 1.87 -16.46
N GLU A 41 -0.29 2.41 -17.23
CA GLU A 41 -1.10 3.57 -16.85
C GLU A 41 -2.47 3.16 -16.31
N TYR A 42 -3.23 4.11 -15.76
CA TYR A 42 -4.46 3.81 -15.04
C TYR A 42 -5.52 3.09 -15.91
N GLN A 43 -5.63 3.40 -17.20
CA GLN A 43 -6.60 2.77 -18.10
C GLN A 43 -6.28 1.29 -18.35
N GLU A 44 -5.00 0.99 -18.58
CA GLU A 44 -4.55 -0.39 -18.78
C GLU A 44 -4.72 -1.18 -17.48
N LEU A 45 -4.32 -0.60 -16.35
CA LEU A 45 -4.53 -1.20 -15.04
C LEU A 45 -6.01 -1.45 -14.74
N SER A 46 -6.89 -0.52 -15.12
CA SER A 46 -8.35 -0.69 -14.97
C SER A 46 -8.81 -1.99 -15.60
N SER A 47 -8.38 -2.28 -16.83
CA SER A 47 -8.72 -3.51 -17.55
C SER A 47 -8.27 -4.77 -16.81
N TYR A 48 -7.08 -4.76 -16.21
CA TYR A 48 -6.58 -5.85 -15.38
C TYR A 48 -7.37 -6.04 -14.08
N LEU A 49 -7.89 -4.96 -13.50
CA LEU A 49 -8.58 -5.00 -12.21
C LEU A 49 -10.10 -5.21 -12.32
N LEU A 50 -10.69 -5.04 -13.51
CA LEU A 50 -12.12 -5.27 -13.76
C LEU A 50 -12.66 -6.61 -13.25
N PRO A 51 -11.95 -7.76 -13.41
CA PRO A 51 -12.42 -9.05 -12.89
C PRO A 51 -12.58 -9.08 -11.38
N PHE A 52 -11.76 -8.32 -10.64
CA PHE A 52 -11.87 -8.19 -9.19
C PHE A 52 -12.97 -7.20 -8.80
N ALA A 53 -13.14 -6.13 -9.56
CA ALA A 53 -14.10 -5.05 -9.28
C ALA A 53 -15.56 -5.49 -9.45
N LYS A 54 -15.89 -6.19 -10.53
CA LYS A 54 -17.28 -6.51 -10.89
C LYS A 54 -17.86 -7.66 -10.07
N PRO A 55 -19.05 -7.54 -9.48
CA PRO A 55 -20.03 -8.63 -9.55
C PRO A 55 -20.60 -8.63 -10.98
N ALA A 56 -20.88 -9.81 -11.53
CA ALA A 56 -21.18 -10.03 -12.95
C ALA A 56 -22.39 -9.25 -13.56
N ASN A 57 -23.03 -8.30 -12.86
CA ASN A 57 -24.26 -7.63 -13.31
C ASN A 57 -24.51 -6.19 -12.79
N ILE A 58 -23.54 -5.48 -12.20
CA ILE A 58 -23.74 -4.08 -11.74
C ILE A 58 -22.76 -3.14 -12.44
N THR A 59 -23.28 -2.32 -13.35
CA THR A 59 -22.60 -1.18 -13.96
C THR A 59 -22.79 0.04 -13.06
N GLY A 60 -21.76 0.84 -12.81
CA GLY A 60 -21.89 2.09 -12.03
C GLY A 60 -21.53 2.01 -10.54
N GLN A 61 -20.98 0.90 -10.04
CA GLN A 61 -20.63 0.76 -8.62
C GLN A 61 -19.15 1.05 -8.36
N LYS A 62 -18.86 2.10 -7.59
CA LYS A 62 -17.53 2.42 -7.05
C LYS A 62 -17.02 1.27 -6.19
N THR A 63 -15.77 0.88 -6.36
CA THR A 63 -15.20 -0.30 -5.69
C THR A 63 -13.87 0.02 -5.03
N LEU A 64 -13.71 -0.43 -3.78
CA LEU A 64 -12.46 -0.43 -3.03
C LEU A 64 -11.91 -1.87 -3.01
N LEU A 65 -10.82 -2.12 -3.72
CA LEU A 65 -10.17 -3.43 -3.76
C LEU A 65 -8.95 -3.44 -2.86
N HIS A 66 -8.93 -4.32 -1.85
CA HIS A 66 -7.74 -4.60 -1.05
C HIS A 66 -7.04 -5.84 -1.56
N PHE A 67 -5.73 -5.77 -1.77
CA PHE A 67 -4.92 -6.93 -2.14
C PHE A 67 -4.04 -7.35 -0.97
N SER A 68 -4.03 -8.64 -0.69
CA SER A 68 -3.22 -9.25 0.37
C SER A 68 -2.64 -10.61 -0.06
N THR A 69 -1.61 -11.07 0.64
CA THR A 69 -1.00 -12.38 0.45
C THR A 69 -1.01 -13.12 1.80
N ALA A 70 -1.37 -14.41 1.82
CA ALA A 70 -1.69 -15.12 3.06
C ALA A 70 -0.56 -15.16 4.10
N SER A 71 0.71 -15.08 3.67
CA SER A 71 1.89 -15.15 4.54
C SER A 71 2.56 -13.79 4.80
N CYS A 72 1.97 -12.68 4.34
CA CYS A 72 2.61 -11.37 4.41
C CYS A 72 2.45 -10.71 5.79
N LYS A 73 3.56 -10.61 6.53
CA LYS A 73 3.60 -9.94 7.85
C LYS A 73 3.47 -8.42 7.79
N CYS A 74 3.65 -7.81 6.62
CA CYS A 74 3.52 -6.37 6.46
C CYS A 74 2.07 -5.86 6.56
N GLN A 75 1.08 -6.75 6.39
CA GLN A 75 -0.35 -6.43 6.51
C GLN A 75 -0.68 -5.72 7.83
N GLN A 76 -0.09 -6.17 8.95
CA GLN A 76 -0.38 -5.66 10.30
C GLN A 76 -0.14 -4.14 10.42
N TYR A 77 0.84 -3.59 9.68
CA TYR A 77 1.17 -2.17 9.73
C TYR A 77 0.18 -1.30 8.95
N SER A 78 -0.62 -1.91 8.06
CA SER A 78 -1.65 -1.23 7.28
C SER A 78 -3.03 -1.36 7.89
N GLU A 79 -3.24 -2.16 8.94
CA GLU A 79 -4.58 -2.44 9.51
C GLU A 79 -5.32 -1.16 9.93
N LYS A 80 -4.61 -0.22 10.58
CA LYS A 80 -5.21 1.07 10.94
C LYS A 80 -5.68 1.84 9.70
N HIS A 81 -4.85 1.91 8.67
CA HIS A 81 -5.19 2.59 7.41
C HIS A 81 -6.33 1.90 6.68
N ILE A 82 -6.35 0.57 6.64
CA ILE A 82 -7.44 -0.24 6.05
C ILE A 82 -8.75 0.07 6.78
N LYS A 83 -8.74 0.10 8.11
CA LYS A 83 -9.93 0.41 8.91
C LYS A 83 -10.45 1.82 8.64
N ASP A 84 -9.56 2.81 8.62
CA ASP A 84 -9.93 4.20 8.38
C ASP A 84 -10.44 4.39 6.94
N LEU A 85 -9.83 3.71 5.97
CA LEU A 85 -10.25 3.72 4.56
C LEU A 85 -11.60 3.02 4.37
N ASN A 86 -11.83 1.87 5.00
CA ASN A 86 -13.10 1.14 4.94
C ASN A 86 -14.24 1.95 5.53
N LYS A 87 -13.98 2.68 6.63
CA LYS A 87 -14.97 3.59 7.22
C LYS A 87 -15.34 4.70 6.25
N LEU A 88 -14.35 5.32 5.59
CA LEU A 88 -14.59 6.38 4.62
C LEU A 88 -15.32 5.85 3.37
N ALA A 89 -14.88 4.73 2.83
CA ALA A 89 -15.46 4.11 1.63
C ALA A 89 -16.89 3.62 1.87
N GLY A 90 -17.13 2.93 2.99
CA GLY A 90 -18.46 2.43 3.36
C GLY A 90 -19.47 3.55 3.63
N ALA A 91 -19.02 4.72 4.10
CA ALA A 91 -19.88 5.90 4.25
C ALA A 91 -20.23 6.59 2.91
N ASN A 92 -19.61 6.18 1.80
CA ASN A 92 -19.76 6.79 0.47
C ASN A 92 -20.09 5.75 -0.62
N ASP A 93 -20.76 4.67 -0.23
CA ASP A 93 -21.33 3.63 -1.11
C ASP A 93 -20.30 2.89 -1.99
N PHE A 94 -19.06 2.77 -1.53
CA PHE A 94 -18.08 1.89 -2.19
C PHE A 94 -18.36 0.43 -1.84
N LEU A 95 -18.34 -0.43 -2.85
CA LEU A 95 -18.24 -1.87 -2.66
C LEU A 95 -16.82 -2.21 -2.19
N ILE A 96 -16.67 -2.79 -1.00
CA ILE A 96 -15.36 -3.16 -0.46
C ILE A 96 -15.13 -4.65 -0.75
N LYS A 97 -14.02 -4.98 -1.42
CA LYS A 97 -13.61 -6.37 -1.68
C LYS A 97 -12.19 -6.62 -1.23
N ASN A 98 -11.97 -7.80 -0.67
CA ASN A 98 -10.65 -8.29 -0.30
C ASN A 98 -10.26 -9.41 -1.26
N VAL A 99 -9.11 -9.27 -1.90
CA VAL A 99 -8.57 -10.19 -2.89
C VAL A 99 -7.26 -10.73 -2.36
N VAL A 100 -7.23 -12.04 -2.11
CA VAL A 100 -5.99 -12.74 -1.74
C VAL A 100 -5.30 -13.20 -3.02
N ILE A 101 -4.06 -12.76 -3.23
CA ILE A 101 -3.25 -13.08 -4.41
C ILE A 101 -1.93 -13.70 -3.99
N ASN A 102 -1.45 -14.66 -4.79
CA ASN A 102 -0.13 -15.28 -4.63
C ASN A 102 0.87 -14.73 -5.63
N GLU A 103 0.48 -14.63 -6.90
CA GLU A 103 1.25 -14.02 -7.98
C GLU A 103 0.34 -13.19 -8.89
N HIS A 104 0.86 -12.12 -9.50
CA HIS A 104 0.13 -11.29 -10.45
C HIS A 104 1.05 -10.48 -11.37
N ASN A 105 0.63 -10.24 -12.61
CA ASN A 105 1.48 -9.56 -13.60
C ASN A 105 1.61 -8.05 -13.39
N VAL A 106 0.59 -7.40 -12.82
CA VAL A 106 0.55 -5.93 -12.64
C VAL A 106 0.29 -5.49 -11.20
N ILE A 107 0.27 -6.43 -10.24
CA ILE A 107 0.22 -6.10 -8.82
C ILE A 107 1.59 -6.47 -8.26
N PRO A 108 2.45 -5.49 -7.95
CA PRO A 108 3.83 -5.80 -7.57
C PRO A 108 3.96 -6.26 -6.13
N SER A 109 3.12 -5.73 -5.24
CA SER A 109 3.29 -5.88 -3.80
C SER A 109 1.97 -5.87 -3.05
N THR A 110 1.97 -6.55 -1.90
CA THR A 110 0.94 -6.44 -0.86
C THR A 110 1.55 -5.96 0.46
N PRO A 111 0.79 -5.30 1.35
CA PRO A 111 -0.60 -4.89 1.18
C PRO A 111 -0.74 -3.71 0.21
N SER A 112 -1.68 -3.79 -0.72
CA SER A 112 -1.99 -2.70 -1.67
C SER A 112 -3.51 -2.52 -1.84
N VAL A 113 -3.90 -1.44 -2.51
CA VAL A 113 -5.30 -1.06 -2.67
C VAL A 113 -5.55 -0.35 -3.99
N ALA A 114 -6.70 -0.62 -4.60
CA ALA A 114 -7.23 0.13 -5.73
C ALA A 114 -8.56 0.83 -5.39
N LEU A 115 -8.67 2.09 -5.79
CA LEU A 115 -9.93 2.85 -5.87
C LEU A 115 -10.41 2.81 -7.31
N ILE A 116 -11.59 2.24 -7.53
CA ILE A 116 -12.23 2.15 -8.83
C ILE A 116 -13.52 2.96 -8.81
N ASP A 117 -13.71 3.82 -9.80
CA ASP A 117 -14.91 4.63 -9.92
C ASP A 117 -16.10 3.85 -10.48
N GLU A 118 -17.21 4.54 -10.70
CA GLU A 118 -18.43 3.99 -11.30
C GLU A 118 -18.28 3.59 -12.78
N LEU A 119 -17.32 4.17 -13.50
CA LEU A 119 -16.99 3.81 -14.89
C LEU A 119 -16.10 2.57 -14.97
N GLY A 120 -15.56 2.12 -13.83
CA GLY A 120 -14.62 1.02 -13.77
C GLY A 120 -13.17 1.47 -13.99
N GLU A 121 -12.88 2.76 -13.92
CA GLU A 121 -11.54 3.32 -14.06
C GLU A 121 -10.82 3.39 -12.71
N VAL A 122 -9.52 3.15 -12.73
CA VAL A 122 -8.65 3.26 -11.57
C VAL A 122 -8.38 4.74 -11.28
N VAL A 123 -8.94 5.20 -10.16
CA VAL A 123 -8.68 6.53 -9.60
C VAL A 123 -7.36 6.54 -8.83
N TYR A 124 -7.05 5.43 -8.16
CA TYR A 124 -5.82 5.25 -7.41
C TYR A 124 -5.45 3.77 -7.34
N PHE A 125 -4.19 3.45 -7.54
CA PHE A 125 -3.60 2.16 -7.16
C PHE A 125 -2.26 2.37 -6.49
N GLY A 126 -2.04 1.66 -5.38
CA GLY A 126 -0.76 1.74 -4.69
C GLY A 126 -0.82 1.19 -3.26
N PRO A 127 0.19 1.51 -2.45
CA PRO A 127 0.20 1.15 -1.05
C PRO A 127 -0.78 2.01 -0.23
N TYR A 128 -1.06 1.61 1.00
CA TYR A 128 -1.84 2.43 1.94
C TYR A 128 -1.08 3.69 2.38
N GLY A 129 0.25 3.59 2.44
CA GLY A 129 1.17 4.67 2.78
C GLY A 129 2.61 4.20 2.62
N GLN A 130 3.55 5.06 3.00
CA GLN A 130 4.99 4.81 2.87
C GLN A 130 5.72 4.93 4.22
N GLY A 131 6.94 4.39 4.28
CA GLY A 131 7.83 4.38 5.45
C GLY A 131 7.75 3.11 6.29
N LEU A 132 8.66 2.98 7.26
CA LEU A 132 8.86 1.78 8.09
C LEU A 132 7.64 1.33 8.91
N ALA A 133 6.71 2.25 9.17
CA ALA A 133 5.46 1.98 9.87
C ALA A 133 4.24 2.47 9.08
N CYS A 134 4.41 2.76 7.78
CA CYS A 134 3.40 3.43 6.96
C CYS A 134 2.87 4.73 7.61
N SER A 135 3.69 5.43 8.41
CA SER A 135 3.24 6.43 9.39
C SER A 135 3.17 7.86 8.88
N GLN A 136 3.26 8.08 7.56
CA GLN A 136 3.03 9.42 7.00
C GLN A 136 1.54 9.75 7.15
N THR A 137 1.25 10.83 7.85
CA THR A 137 -0.10 11.25 8.26
C THR A 137 -1.08 11.30 7.08
N SER A 138 -2.31 10.83 7.34
CA SER A 138 -3.48 10.63 6.47
C SER A 138 -3.41 9.60 5.35
N GLY A 139 -2.33 8.80 5.21
CA GLY A 139 -2.24 7.67 4.26
C GLY A 139 -2.42 8.07 2.78
N TYR A 140 -1.68 7.45 1.86
CA TYR A 140 -1.81 7.78 0.43
C TYR A 140 -3.21 7.46 -0.08
N ALA A 141 -3.67 6.23 0.14
CA ALA A 141 -4.98 5.77 -0.31
C ALA A 141 -6.14 6.58 0.30
N GLN A 142 -6.07 6.90 1.59
CA GLN A 142 -7.11 7.67 2.27
C GLN A 142 -7.15 9.12 1.80
N THR A 143 -6.00 9.73 1.53
CA THR A 143 -5.93 11.07 0.93
C THR A 143 -6.55 11.07 -0.47
N MET A 144 -6.23 10.06 -1.28
CA MET A 144 -6.78 9.94 -2.64
C MET A 144 -8.29 9.70 -2.64
N LEU A 145 -8.81 8.87 -1.74
CA LEU A 145 -10.26 8.70 -1.60
C LEU A 145 -10.94 10.00 -1.18
N ASN A 146 -10.40 10.73 -0.20
CA ASN A 146 -10.96 12.02 0.20
C ASN A 146 -10.98 13.05 -0.94
N ASN A 147 -9.94 13.07 -1.79
CA ASN A 147 -9.89 13.96 -2.95
C ASN A 147 -10.94 13.55 -4.00
N TYR A 148 -11.07 12.26 -4.26
CA TYR A 148 -12.10 11.73 -5.17
C TYR A 148 -13.51 12.10 -4.72
N LEU A 149 -13.81 11.96 -3.42
CA LEU A 149 -15.10 12.36 -2.84
C LEU A 149 -15.39 13.87 -2.94
N LYS A 150 -14.36 14.70 -3.15
CA LYS A 150 -14.48 16.14 -3.41
C LYS A 150 -14.55 16.48 -4.91
N GLY A 151 -14.64 15.47 -5.78
CA GLY A 151 -14.72 15.62 -7.23
C GLY A 151 -13.38 15.61 -7.96
N TYR A 152 -12.28 15.22 -7.30
CA TYR A 152 -10.94 15.18 -7.91
C TYR A 152 -10.45 13.74 -8.11
N ALA A 153 -10.47 13.27 -9.35
CA ALA A 153 -9.88 11.98 -9.73
C ALA A 153 -8.41 12.18 -10.14
N ALA A 154 -7.48 11.63 -9.36
CA ALA A 154 -6.04 11.74 -9.62
C ALA A 154 -5.55 10.75 -10.68
N ASN A 155 -6.29 9.65 -10.91
CA ASN A 155 -5.96 8.57 -11.83
C ASN A 155 -4.49 8.12 -11.69
N LEU A 156 -4.10 7.88 -10.44
CA LEU A 156 -2.70 7.69 -10.05
C LEU A 156 -2.37 6.21 -9.85
N VAL A 157 -1.31 5.75 -10.51
CA VAL A 157 -0.67 4.45 -10.27
C VAL A 157 0.67 4.70 -9.58
N VAL A 158 0.78 4.31 -8.30
CA VAL A 158 2.02 4.51 -7.53
C VAL A 158 3.04 3.45 -7.92
N LYS A 159 4.13 3.90 -8.54
CA LYS A 159 5.27 3.05 -8.95
C LYS A 159 6.42 3.17 -7.94
N GLU A 160 6.67 4.38 -7.45
CA GLU A 160 7.76 4.69 -6.53
C GLU A 160 7.24 4.92 -5.11
N ALA A 161 7.41 3.92 -4.25
CA ALA A 161 7.14 4.04 -2.82
C ALA A 161 8.01 3.05 -2.04
N LYS A 162 8.43 3.42 -0.83
CA LYS A 162 9.21 2.56 0.06
C LYS A 162 8.46 2.26 1.34
N GLY A 163 8.40 1.01 1.73
CA GLY A 163 7.64 0.59 2.91
C GLY A 163 7.85 -0.87 3.26
N CYS A 164 7.07 -1.36 4.22
CA CYS A 164 6.96 -2.80 4.47
C CYS A 164 5.97 -3.35 3.43
N TYR A 165 6.49 -4.03 2.42
CA TYR A 165 5.71 -4.72 1.40
C TYR A 165 6.23 -6.14 1.22
N CYS A 166 5.36 -7.03 0.75
CA CYS A 166 5.69 -8.37 0.31
C CYS A 166 5.46 -8.42 -1.19
N ASN A 167 6.50 -8.76 -1.94
CA ASN A 167 6.39 -8.92 -3.39
C ASN A 167 5.43 -10.07 -3.73
N VAL A 168 4.68 -9.85 -4.80
CA VAL A 168 3.76 -10.79 -5.45
C VAL A 168 4.34 -11.14 -6.82
#